data_AF-A0A538RRX0-F1
#
_entry.id   AF-A0A538RRX0-F1
#
_cell.length_a   1.000
_cell.length_b   1.000
_cell.length_c   1.000
_cell.angle_alpha   90.00
_cell.angle_beta   90.00
_cell.angle_gamma   90.00
#
_symmetry.space_group_name_H-M   'P 1'
#
loop_
_entity.id
_entity.type
_entity.pdbx_description
1 polymer ?
#
loop_
_entity_poly.entity_id
_entity_poly.type
_entity_poly.pdbx_seq_one_letter_code
_entity_poly.pdbx_strand_id
1 'polypeptide(L)'
;MDKLLEQQEKAPLPVLYGEHVSEESISGDRVRAGVSRVIDGGAQVVVLFSVVNPTTRAILLMPPQVQLGGRTTSGKLIHHKKWSTAEQLPVLDFRLSRRRVGPGERADGVAVFERPPHKQSNETLLLQVAESGAVDRPALAPIGFGVSTSWEDQNGRGK
;
A
#
# COMPACT_ATOMS: atom_id res chain seq x y z
N MET A 1 5.49 11.87 -11.73
CA MET A 1 4.82 11.45 -10.48
C MET A 1 3.96 12.55 -9.87
N ASP A 2 4.34 13.83 -9.99
CA ASP A 2 3.62 14.94 -9.34
C ASP A 2 2.15 15.06 -9.77
N LYS A 3 1.86 14.92 -11.07
CA LYS A 3 0.46 14.88 -11.56
C LYS A 3 -0.37 13.75 -10.93
N LEU A 4 0.22 12.58 -10.69
CA LEU A 4 -0.47 11.46 -10.04
C LEU A 4 -0.68 11.75 -8.55
N LEU A 5 0.27 12.42 -7.90
CA LEU A 5 0.15 12.84 -6.51
C LEU A 5 -0.96 13.89 -6.35
N GLU A 6 -1.01 14.90 -7.23
CA GLU A 6 -2.07 15.92 -7.24
C GLU A 6 -3.46 15.31 -7.46
N GLN A 7 -3.56 14.27 -8.30
CA GLN A 7 -4.80 13.51 -8.46
C GLN A 7 -5.18 12.77 -7.19
N GLN A 8 -4.20 12.14 -6.53
CA GLN A 8 -4.42 11.40 -5.29
C GLN A 8 -4.87 12.32 -4.15
N GLU A 9 -4.29 13.50 -3.99
CA GLU A 9 -4.68 14.48 -2.97
C GLU A 9 -6.15 14.92 -3.10
N LYS A 10 -6.71 14.89 -4.32
CA LYS A 10 -8.12 15.22 -4.60
C LYS A 10 -9.05 14.01 -4.54
N ALA A 11 -8.50 12.79 -4.50
CA ALA A 11 -9.27 11.56 -4.47
C ALA A 11 -9.94 11.35 -3.10
N PRO A 12 -11.10 10.68 -3.05
CA PRO A 12 -11.69 10.27 -1.77
C PRO A 12 -10.75 9.33 -1.00
N LEU A 13 -10.89 9.32 0.31
CA LEU A 13 -10.10 8.44 1.17
C LEU A 13 -10.43 6.96 0.85
N PRO A 14 -9.44 6.11 0.55
CA PRO A 14 -9.67 4.69 0.33
C PRO A 14 -10.01 3.96 1.63
N VAL A 15 -10.36 2.68 1.54
CA VAL A 15 -10.41 1.79 2.70
C VAL A 15 -9.03 1.76 3.35
N LEU A 16 -9.00 2.00 4.65
CA LEU A 16 -7.77 2.10 5.43
C LEU A 16 -7.52 0.85 6.26
N TYR A 17 -6.28 0.38 6.26
CA TYR A 17 -5.81 -0.78 6.99
C TYR A 17 -4.76 -0.37 8.03
N GLY A 18 -4.77 -1.06 9.16
CA GLY A 18 -3.80 -0.93 10.24
C GLY A 18 -2.71 -1.99 10.13
N GLU A 19 -2.21 -2.47 11.27
CA GLU A 19 -1.19 -3.53 11.32
C GLU A 19 -1.65 -4.86 10.72
N HIS A 20 -2.96 -5.11 10.74
CA HIS A 20 -3.55 -6.30 10.16
C HIS A 20 -4.33 -5.95 8.89
N VAL A 21 -4.34 -6.89 7.93
CA VAL A 21 -5.17 -6.82 6.71
C VAL A 21 -6.62 -7.19 7.07
N SER A 22 -7.19 -6.44 8.00
CA SER A 22 -8.60 -6.43 8.39
C SER A 22 -9.06 -4.99 8.41
N GLU A 23 -10.30 -4.74 7.98
CA GLU A 23 -10.85 -3.37 7.93
C GLU A 23 -11.22 -2.85 9.33
N GLU A 24 -11.38 -3.76 10.29
CA GLU A 24 -11.62 -3.43 11.70
C GLU A 24 -10.42 -2.64 12.25
N SER A 25 -10.68 -1.40 12.68
CA SER A 25 -9.69 -0.59 13.37
C SER A 25 -9.41 -1.20 14.74
N ILE A 26 -8.20 -1.70 14.93
CA ILE A 26 -7.75 -2.16 16.24
C ILE A 26 -7.23 -0.94 16.99
N SER A 27 -7.70 -0.74 18.22
CA SER A 27 -7.16 0.30 19.10
C SER A 27 -5.65 0.13 19.22
N GLY A 28 -4.87 1.14 18.80
CA GLY A 28 -3.41 1.16 18.93
C GLY A 28 -2.62 1.27 17.63
N ASP A 29 -3.26 1.27 16.45
CA ASP A 29 -2.57 1.52 15.18
C ASP A 29 -1.79 2.85 15.23
N ARG A 30 -0.53 2.83 14.76
CA ARG A 30 0.35 4.02 14.74
C ARG A 30 0.17 4.87 13.49
N VAL A 31 -0.30 4.22 12.43
CA VAL A 31 -0.58 4.79 11.13
C VAL A 31 -1.62 3.89 10.47
N ARG A 32 -2.49 4.43 9.63
CA ARG A 32 -3.36 3.64 8.76
C ARG A 32 -3.11 4.04 7.32
N ALA A 33 -3.13 3.07 6.40
CA ALA A 33 -2.89 3.32 4.98
C ALA A 33 -3.88 2.57 4.11
N GLY A 34 -4.14 3.09 2.92
CA GLY A 34 -5.02 2.46 1.94
C GLY A 34 -4.57 2.74 0.52
N VAL A 35 -4.72 1.75 -0.35
CA VAL A 35 -4.41 1.88 -1.79
C VAL A 35 -5.66 2.33 -2.52
N SER A 36 -5.60 3.49 -3.19
CA SER A 36 -6.72 4.04 -3.95
C SER A 36 -6.73 3.57 -5.40
N ARG A 37 -5.56 3.42 -6.01
CA ARG A 37 -5.44 3.01 -7.41
C ARG A 37 -4.13 2.26 -7.66
N VAL A 38 -4.21 1.28 -8.55
CA VAL A 38 -3.06 0.56 -9.09
C VAL A 38 -3.03 0.77 -10.60
N ILE A 39 -1.90 1.20 -11.12
CA ILE A 39 -1.66 1.42 -12.55
C ILE A 39 -0.56 0.47 -12.98
N ASP A 40 -0.84 -0.34 -13.99
CA ASP A 40 0.06 -1.39 -14.44
C ASP A 40 0.78 -1.00 -15.73
N GLY A 41 2.08 -0.68 -15.63
CA GLY A 41 2.96 -0.21 -16.69
C GLY A 41 3.78 -1.29 -17.38
N GLY A 42 3.36 -2.54 -17.30
CA GLY A 42 4.10 -3.66 -17.91
C GLY A 42 5.26 -4.09 -17.02
N ALA A 43 6.41 -3.41 -17.11
CA ALA A 43 7.58 -3.74 -16.29
C ALA A 43 7.50 -3.17 -14.85
N GLN A 44 6.72 -2.11 -14.66
CA GLN A 44 6.60 -1.40 -13.39
C GLN A 44 5.13 -1.25 -13.01
N VAL A 45 4.89 -1.23 -11.71
CA VAL A 45 3.57 -0.97 -11.14
C VAL A 45 3.64 0.33 -10.35
N VAL A 46 2.61 1.17 -10.53
CA VAL A 46 2.45 2.41 -9.78
C VAL A 46 1.23 2.30 -8.87
N VAL A 47 1.42 2.59 -7.59
CA VAL A 47 0.35 2.61 -6.60
C VAL A 47 0.15 4.02 -6.07
N LEU A 48 -1.11 4.46 -6.09
CA LEU A 48 -1.54 5.69 -5.44
C LEU A 48 -2.19 5.29 -4.11
N PHE A 49 -1.80 5.96 -3.03
CA PHE A 49 -2.22 5.60 -1.68
C PHE A 49 -2.45 6.82 -0.80
N SER A 50 -3.20 6.61 0.26
CA SER A 50 -3.42 7.59 1.33
C SER A 50 -3.02 7.02 2.66
N VAL A 51 -2.59 7.90 3.55
CA VAL A 51 -2.14 7.60 4.90
C VAL A 51 -2.88 8.52 5.86
N VAL A 52 -3.41 7.99 6.94
CA VAL A 52 -4.02 8.76 8.03
C VAL A 52 -3.29 8.49 9.32
N ASN A 53 -3.08 9.54 10.11
CA ASN A 53 -2.58 9.43 11.47
C ASN A 53 -3.76 9.28 12.44
N PRO A 54 -4.04 8.08 12.98
CA PRO A 54 -5.12 7.88 13.94
C PRO A 54 -4.75 8.34 15.38
N THR A 55 -3.50 8.74 15.61
CA THR A 55 -2.99 9.05 16.96
C THR A 55 -3.26 10.50 17.36
N THR A 56 -3.04 10.81 18.64
CA THR A 56 -3.19 12.17 19.19
C THR A 56 -1.96 13.05 19.04
N ARG A 57 -0.87 12.55 18.43
CA ARG A 57 0.38 13.30 18.23
C ARG A 57 0.79 13.32 16.76
N ALA A 58 1.59 14.29 16.35
CA ALA A 58 2.15 14.28 15.01
C ALA A 58 3.12 13.09 14.83
N ILE A 59 3.07 12.46 13.66
CA ILE A 59 3.94 11.35 13.27
C ILE A 59 4.83 11.74 12.09
N LEU A 60 5.95 11.04 11.94
CA LEU A 60 6.82 11.14 10.78
C LEU A 60 6.75 9.84 9.98
N LEU A 61 6.39 9.94 8.70
CA LEU A 61 6.28 8.80 7.80
C LEU A 61 7.67 8.36 7.29
N MET A 62 7.87 7.05 7.30
CA MET A 62 8.98 6.39 6.62
C MET A 62 8.69 6.24 5.11
N PRO A 63 9.74 6.08 4.28
CA PRO A 63 9.56 5.68 2.88
C PRO A 63 8.69 4.43 2.78
N PRO A 64 7.67 4.40 1.89
CA PRO A 64 6.80 3.24 1.73
C PRO A 64 7.62 2.05 1.24
N GLN A 65 7.24 0.84 1.67
CA GLN A 65 7.79 -0.42 1.18
C GLN A 65 6.69 -1.22 0.50
N VAL A 66 7.07 -2.13 -0.39
CA VAL A 66 6.15 -3.10 -0.98
C VAL A 66 6.65 -4.49 -0.63
N GLN A 67 5.72 -5.37 -0.27
CA GLN A 67 6.05 -6.76 0.03
C GLN A 67 5.04 -7.71 -0.57
N LEU A 68 5.52 -8.90 -0.90
CA LEU A 68 4.72 -10.06 -1.23
C LEU A 68 4.57 -10.90 0.04
N GLY A 69 3.34 -11.03 0.53
CA GLY A 69 3.02 -11.81 1.72
C GLY A 69 1.80 -12.69 1.48
N GLY A 70 1.85 -13.95 1.90
CA GLY A 70 0.81 -14.92 1.57
C GLY A 70 0.55 -15.91 2.69
N ARG A 71 -0.64 -16.52 2.66
CA ARG A 71 -0.94 -17.66 3.53
C ARG A 71 -0.51 -18.93 2.80
N THR A 72 0.58 -19.55 3.22
CA THR A 72 0.84 -20.93 2.83
C THR A 72 -0.02 -21.87 3.67
N THR A 73 -0.85 -22.69 3.04
CA THR A 73 -1.41 -23.89 3.66
C THR A 73 -0.35 -24.97 3.59
N SER A 74 0.31 -25.28 4.70
CA SER A 74 1.21 -26.44 4.79
C SER A 74 0.55 -27.51 5.67
N GLY A 75 0.48 -28.75 5.16
CA GLY A 75 -0.02 -29.94 5.88
C GLY A 75 -1.15 -30.70 5.16
N LYS A 76 -1.00 -32.03 5.02
CA LYS A 76 -1.98 -32.94 4.38
C LYS A 76 -3.10 -33.42 5.33
N LEU A 77 -2.98 -33.16 6.64
CA LEU A 77 -3.90 -33.65 7.69
C LEU A 77 -4.25 -32.61 8.78
N ILE A 78 -3.42 -31.59 8.99
CA ILE A 78 -3.70 -30.47 9.90
C ILE A 78 -3.33 -29.17 9.20
N HIS A 79 -4.33 -28.33 8.90
CA HIS A 79 -4.13 -27.05 8.24
C HIS A 79 -3.59 -26.02 9.24
N HIS A 80 -2.28 -25.81 9.30
CA HIS A 80 -1.72 -24.64 9.97
C HIS A 80 -1.68 -23.47 8.98
N LYS A 81 -2.42 -22.39 9.29
CA LYS A 81 -2.30 -21.11 8.58
C LYS A 81 -0.96 -20.47 8.98
N LYS A 82 0.09 -20.64 8.18
CA LYS A 82 1.38 -19.97 8.39
C LYS A 82 1.59 -18.92 7.30
N TRP A 83 1.86 -17.69 7.71
CA TRP A 83 2.29 -16.62 6.82
C TRP A 83 3.64 -17.03 6.21
N SER A 84 3.75 -17.02 4.88
CA SER A 84 5.03 -17.22 4.20
C SER A 84 5.97 -16.06 4.53
N THR A 85 7.28 -16.31 4.41
CA THR A 85 8.29 -15.26 4.53
C THR A 85 7.93 -14.11 3.59
N ALA A 86 7.75 -12.90 4.13
CA ALA A 86 7.41 -11.74 3.31
C ALA A 86 8.63 -11.35 2.46
N GLU A 87 8.49 -11.43 1.14
CA GLU A 87 9.53 -10.96 0.21
C GLU A 87 9.34 -9.46 0.00
N GLN A 88 10.38 -8.65 0.25
CA GLN A 88 10.32 -7.22 -0.05
C GLN A 88 10.62 -6.98 -1.53
N LEU A 89 9.74 -6.23 -2.18
CA LEU A 89 9.92 -5.79 -3.55
C LEU A 89 10.55 -4.38 -3.55
N PRO A 90 11.59 -4.14 -4.37
CA PRO A 90 12.21 -2.82 -4.46
C PRO A 90 11.22 -1.73 -4.88
N VAL A 91 11.07 -0.70 -4.05
CA VAL A 91 10.43 0.57 -4.44
C VAL A 91 11.46 1.41 -5.17
N LEU A 92 11.24 1.62 -6.47
CA LEU A 92 12.15 2.31 -7.38
C LEU A 92 12.10 3.83 -7.20
N ASP A 93 10.91 4.38 -6.99
CA ASP A 93 10.68 5.81 -6.74
C ASP A 93 9.41 6.00 -5.92
N PHE A 94 9.35 7.09 -5.15
CA PHE A 94 8.15 7.48 -4.42
C PHE A 94 8.05 8.98 -4.21
N ARG A 95 6.81 9.46 -4.09
CA ARG A 95 6.49 10.83 -3.65
C ARG A 95 5.45 10.78 -2.54
N LEU A 96 5.57 11.72 -1.61
CA LEU A 96 4.60 11.96 -0.54
C LEU A 96 4.22 13.44 -0.56
N SER A 97 2.94 13.76 -0.38
CA SER A 97 2.47 15.15 -0.27
C SER A 97 3.00 15.83 1.00
N ARG A 98 3.21 15.05 2.07
CA ARG A 98 3.89 15.46 3.29
C ARG A 98 4.47 14.26 4.02
N ARG A 99 5.59 14.45 4.72
CA ARG A 99 6.20 13.40 5.57
C ARG A 99 5.75 13.49 7.02
N ARG A 100 5.50 14.70 7.54
CA ARG A 100 4.98 14.90 8.89
C ARG A 100 3.46 15.01 8.81
N VAL A 101 2.75 14.21 9.61
CA VAL A 101 1.29 14.12 9.58
C VAL A 101 0.76 14.40 10.99
N GLY A 102 -0.06 15.45 11.13
CA GLY A 102 -0.71 15.80 12.39
C GLY A 102 -1.79 14.80 12.80
N PRO A 103 -2.32 14.90 14.03
CA PRO A 103 -3.42 14.05 14.51
C PRO A 103 -4.64 14.13 13.59
N GLY A 104 -5.15 12.99 13.13
CA GLY A 104 -6.30 12.90 12.22
C GLY A 104 -6.03 13.40 10.79
N GLU A 105 -4.85 13.94 10.50
CA GLU A 105 -4.51 14.42 9.18
C GLU A 105 -4.23 13.27 8.21
N ARG A 106 -4.36 13.62 6.92
CA ARG A 106 -4.04 12.77 5.78
C ARG A 106 -2.73 13.20 5.14
N ALA A 107 -1.95 12.22 4.68
CA ALA A 107 -0.95 12.38 3.65
C ALA A 107 -1.28 11.47 2.47
N ASP A 108 -0.80 11.84 1.30
CA ASP A 108 -1.00 11.10 0.07
C ASP A 108 0.34 10.74 -0.53
N GLY A 109 0.36 9.66 -1.30
CA GLY A 109 1.59 9.17 -1.88
C GLY A 109 1.40 8.42 -3.18
N VAL A 110 2.50 8.36 -3.92
CA VAL A 110 2.65 7.55 -5.11
C VAL A 110 3.94 6.77 -4.95
N ALA A 111 3.90 5.45 -5.18
CA ALA A 111 5.10 4.61 -5.18
C ALA A 111 5.17 3.80 -6.48
N VAL A 112 6.38 3.62 -6.99
CA VAL A 112 6.70 2.82 -8.17
C VAL A 112 7.55 1.65 -7.73
N PHE A 113 7.20 0.44 -8.15
CA PHE A 113 7.99 -0.76 -7.89
C PHE A 113 8.00 -1.67 -9.11
N GLU A 114 8.95 -2.60 -9.16
CA GLU A 114 9.02 -3.59 -10.23
C GLU A 114 7.80 -4.51 -10.21
N ARG A 115 7.27 -4.86 -11.39
CA ARG A 115 6.21 -5.86 -11.46
C ARG A 115 6.76 -7.19 -10.91
N PRO A 116 6.16 -7.77 -9.87
CA PRO A 116 6.61 -9.06 -9.37
C PRO A 116 6.40 -10.15 -10.44
N PRO A 117 7.34 -11.10 -10.58
CA PRO A 117 7.19 -12.21 -11.48
C PRO A 117 6.00 -13.07 -11.03
N HIS A 118 5.09 -13.41 -11.96
CA HIS A 118 3.99 -14.38 -11.84
C HIS A 118 3.41 -14.58 -10.42
N LYS A 119 2.29 -13.92 -10.11
CA LYS A 119 1.55 -14.11 -8.85
C LYS A 119 1.12 -15.58 -8.67
N GLN A 120 1.64 -16.28 -7.65
CA GLN A 120 1.01 -17.52 -7.19
C GLN A 120 -0.33 -17.17 -6.53
N SER A 121 -1.36 -18.00 -6.73
CA SER A 121 -2.74 -17.73 -6.32
C SER A 121 -2.95 -17.47 -4.82
N ASN A 122 -1.96 -17.78 -3.97
CA ASN A 122 -2.03 -17.66 -2.52
C ASN A 122 -1.23 -16.48 -1.92
N GLU A 123 -0.61 -15.65 -2.78
CA GLU A 123 0.19 -14.50 -2.35
C GLU A 123 -0.57 -13.18 -2.54
N THR A 124 -0.37 -12.25 -1.60
CA THR A 124 -0.97 -10.92 -1.59
C THR A 124 0.14 -9.87 -1.60
N LEU A 125 0.07 -8.92 -2.53
CA LEU A 125 0.93 -7.75 -2.48
C LEU A 125 0.39 -6.77 -1.44
N LEU A 126 1.28 -6.26 -0.61
CA LEU A 126 0.97 -5.30 0.44
C LEU A 126 1.87 -4.08 0.29
N LEU A 127 1.25 -2.90 0.33
CA LEU A 127 1.91 -1.65 0.62
C LEU A 127 2.11 -1.55 2.14
N GLN A 128 3.35 -1.33 2.55
CA GLN A 128 3.72 -1.11 3.93
C GLN A 128 4.05 0.37 4.15
N VAL A 129 3.35 1.00 5.11
CA VAL A 129 3.63 2.38 5.53
C VAL A 129 3.85 2.39 7.03
N ALA A 130 4.91 3.04 7.49
CA ALA A 130 5.27 3.06 8.90
C ALA A 130 5.48 4.47 9.44
N GLU A 131 5.20 4.62 10.72
CA GLU A 131 5.67 5.74 11.55
C GLU A 131 7.13 5.49 11.95
N SER A 132 7.97 6.52 11.94
CA SER A 132 9.41 6.38 12.22
C SER A 132 9.73 5.81 13.61
N GLY A 133 8.91 6.09 14.61
CA GLY A 133 9.03 5.58 15.98
C GLY A 133 8.32 4.24 16.22
N ALA A 134 7.76 3.61 15.19
CA ALA A 134 7.04 2.34 15.27
C ALA A 134 7.12 1.55 13.95
N VAL A 135 8.35 1.38 13.44
CA VAL A 135 8.61 0.65 12.17
C VAL A 135 8.28 -0.84 12.24
N ASP A 136 8.22 -1.39 13.47
CA ASP A 136 7.78 -2.74 13.81
C ASP A 136 6.25 -2.92 13.77
N ARG A 137 5.50 -1.82 13.70
CA ARG A 137 4.03 -1.78 13.70
C ARG A 137 3.50 -1.00 12.49
N PRO A 138 3.83 -1.41 11.25
CA PRO A 138 3.43 -0.69 10.05
C PRO A 138 1.97 -0.93 9.71
N ALA A 139 1.35 -0.01 8.98
CA ALA A 139 0.12 -0.30 8.25
C ALA A 139 0.40 -1.19 7.05
N LEU A 140 -0.45 -2.21 6.84
CA LEU A 140 -0.37 -3.16 5.73
C LEU A 140 -1.62 -3.07 4.84
N ALA A 141 -1.52 -2.31 3.75
CA ALA A 141 -2.62 -2.11 2.82
C ALA A 141 -2.50 -3.05 1.60
N PRO A 142 -3.53 -3.84 1.25
CA PRO A 142 -3.48 -4.71 0.09
C PRO A 142 -3.43 -3.92 -1.22
N ILE A 143 -2.54 -4.35 -2.13
CA ILE A 143 -2.45 -3.85 -3.50
C ILE A 143 -3.28 -4.81 -4.38
N GLY A 144 -4.50 -4.39 -4.69
CA GLY A 144 -5.41 -5.14 -5.56
C GLY A 144 -5.27 -4.76 -7.03
N PHE A 145 -4.94 -5.72 -7.90
CA PHE A 145 -4.94 -5.52 -9.35
C PHE A 145 -6.35 -5.53 -9.98
N GLY A 146 -7.42 -5.72 -9.19
CA GLY A 146 -8.80 -5.91 -9.67
C GLY A 146 -9.44 -4.71 -10.38
N VAL A 147 -8.74 -3.57 -10.46
CA VAL A 147 -9.15 -2.36 -11.19
C VAL A 147 -7.92 -1.69 -11.85
N SER A 148 -6.97 -2.49 -12.35
CA SER A 148 -5.81 -1.94 -13.04
C SER A 148 -6.28 -1.13 -14.25
N THR A 149 -6.00 0.17 -14.23
CA THR A 149 -6.09 1.00 -15.44
C THR A 149 -4.78 0.79 -16.19
N SER A 150 -4.87 0.42 -17.46
CA SER A 150 -3.68 0.34 -18.30
C SER A 150 -3.17 1.76 -18.55
N TRP A 151 -1.86 1.94 -18.75
CA TRP A 151 -1.33 3.26 -19.12
C TRP A 151 -1.90 3.77 -20.45
N GLU A 152 -2.32 2.85 -21.34
CA GLU A 152 -2.97 3.17 -22.62
C GLU A 152 -4.33 3.84 -22.42
N ASP A 153 -5.09 3.47 -21.38
CA ASP A 153 -6.39 4.07 -21.07
C ASP A 153 -6.30 5.55 -20.67
N GLN A 154 -5.13 6.05 -20.28
CA GLN A 154 -4.94 7.46 -19.90
C GLN A 154 -4.55 8.38 -21.07
N ASN A 155 -4.11 7.84 -22.21
CA ASN A 155 -3.51 8.63 -23.29
C ASN A 155 -4.27 8.59 -24.63
N GLY A 156 -5.47 8.01 -24.71
CA GLY A 156 -6.19 7.99 -25.98
C GLY A 156 -7.67 7.66 -25.87
N ARG A 157 -8.51 8.70 -25.87
CA ARG A 157 -9.77 8.75 -26.64
C ARG A 157 -10.10 10.21 -26.97
N GLY A 158 -9.22 10.82 -27.77
CA GLY A 158 -9.64 11.87 -28.69
C GLY A 158 -10.27 11.20 -29.90
N LYS A 159 -11.59 11.24 -29.99
CA LYS A 159 -12.30 11.17 -31.27
C LYS A 159 -12.85 12.56 -31.56
#